data_AF-A0A1Y2UZH3-F1
#
_entry.id   AF-A0A1Y2UZH3-F1
#
_cell.length_a   1.000
_cell.length_b   1.000
_cell.length_c   1.000
_cell.angle_alpha   90.00
_cell.angle_beta   90.00
_cell.angle_gamma   90.00
#
_symmetry.space_group_name_H-M   'P 1'
#
loop_
_entity.id
_entity.type
_entity.pdbx_description
1 polymer ?
#
loop_
_entity_poly.entity_id
_entity_poly.type
_entity_poly.pdbx_seq_one_letter_code
_entity_poly.pdbx_strand_id
1 'polypeptide(L)'
;MASSLDWKEKNKSNRMLRVAEQGHYGVIAAIAYNIEHILGFVKAAEVAESPIIIQFFPWAVTYSSGLLVRTAADAISQSPMRDHIVLHVDHARDYDLI
;
A
#
# COMPACT_ATOMS: atom_id res chain seq x y z
N MET A 1 18.47 -20.08 -18.70
CA MET A 1 17.22 -19.31 -18.82
C MET A 1 16.80 -18.95 -17.40
N ALA A 2 16.90 -17.68 -16.99
CA ALA A 2 16.44 -17.28 -15.67
C ALA A 2 14.93 -17.53 -15.60
N SER A 3 14.46 -18.38 -14.68
CA SER A 3 13.03 -18.54 -14.47
C SER A 3 12.48 -17.16 -14.12
N SER A 4 11.56 -16.65 -14.93
CA SER A 4 10.81 -15.44 -14.58
C SER A 4 10.13 -15.72 -13.23
N LEU A 5 10.63 -15.11 -12.15
CA LEU A 5 10.00 -15.19 -10.83
C LEU A 5 8.51 -14.91 -10.99
N ASP A 6 7.68 -15.78 -10.42
CA ASP A 6 6.21 -15.68 -10.39
C ASP A 6 5.81 -14.25 -9.95
N TRP A 7 4.77 -13.68 -10.54
CA TRP A 7 4.31 -12.33 -10.20
C TRP A 7 3.94 -12.24 -8.71
N LYS A 8 3.50 -13.36 -8.12
CA LYS A 8 3.21 -13.46 -6.69
C LYS A 8 4.45 -13.20 -5.83
N GLU A 9 5.61 -13.64 -6.30
CA GLU A 9 6.91 -13.43 -5.62
C GLU A 9 7.42 -12.00 -5.80
N LYS A 10 7.04 -11.32 -6.88
CA LYS A 10 7.43 -9.92 -7.13
C LYS A 10 6.49 -8.91 -6.48
N ASN A 11 5.26 -9.31 -6.14
CA ASN A 11 4.27 -8.43 -5.52
C ASN A 11 4.73 -7.99 -4.12
N LYS A 12 4.81 -6.67 -3.91
CA LYS A 12 5.29 -6.08 -2.65
C LYS A 12 4.44 -6.49 -1.45
N SER A 13 3.11 -6.56 -1.59
CA SER A 13 2.19 -6.92 -0.50
C SER A 13 2.39 -8.37 -0.07
N ASN A 14 2.51 -9.31 -1.01
CA ASN A 14 2.76 -10.72 -0.68
C ASN A 14 4.10 -10.90 0.05
N ARG A 15 5.16 -10.24 -0.44
CA ARG A 15 6.48 -10.27 0.21
C ARG A 15 6.41 -9.69 1.63
N MET A 16 5.77 -8.53 1.79
CA MET A 16 5.58 -7.87 3.09
C MET A 16 4.89 -8.79 4.09
N LEU A 17 3.74 -9.38 3.72
CA LEU A 17 2.98 -10.24 4.63
C LEU A 17 3.73 -11.53 4.96
N ARG A 18 4.46 -12.11 4.01
CA ARG A 18 5.31 -13.28 4.27
C ARG A 18 6.42 -12.99 5.28
N VAL A 19 7.10 -11.85 5.14
CA VAL A 19 8.15 -11.43 6.09
C VAL A 19 7.53 -11.16 7.47
N ALA A 20 6.33 -10.58 7.52
CA ALA A 20 5.62 -10.34 8.77
C ALA A 20 5.22 -11.64 9.50
N GLU A 21 4.67 -12.61 8.76
CA GLU A 21 4.32 -13.93 9.28
C GLU A 21 5.55 -14.66 9.84
N GLN A 22 6.64 -14.71 9.06
CA GLN A 22 7.91 -15.33 9.47
C GLN A 22 8.57 -14.61 10.65
N GLY A 23 8.41 -13.29 10.73
CA GLY A 23 8.93 -12.46 11.81
C GLY A 23 8.02 -12.37 13.03
N HIS A 24 6.86 -13.04 13.03
CA HIS A 24 5.87 -13.03 14.09
C HIS A 24 5.40 -11.62 14.51
N TYR A 25 5.17 -10.74 13.53
CA TYR A 25 4.63 -9.40 13.77
C TYR A 25 3.47 -9.08 12.82
N GLY A 26 2.66 -8.09 13.20
CA GLY A 26 1.57 -7.57 12.37
C GLY A 26 2.00 -6.31 11.59
N VAL A 27 1.43 -6.13 10.41
CA VAL A 27 1.59 -4.89 9.62
C VAL A 27 0.35 -4.03 9.81
N ILE A 28 0.53 -2.74 10.12
CA ILE A 28 -0.60 -1.80 10.20
C ILE A 28 -1.19 -1.62 8.80
N ALA A 29 -2.50 -1.77 8.71
CA ALA A 29 -3.27 -1.45 7.51
C ALA A 29 -4.18 -0.24 7.80
N ALA A 30 -3.72 0.96 7.44
CA ALA A 30 -4.35 2.23 7.79
C ALA A 30 -5.19 2.76 6.62
N ILE A 31 -6.44 3.14 6.89
CA ILE A 31 -7.36 3.65 5.88
C ILE A 31 -7.11 5.15 5.66
N ALA A 32 -6.87 5.55 4.41
CA ALA A 32 -6.71 6.93 3.99
C ALA A 32 -7.97 7.45 3.28
N TYR A 33 -8.25 8.74 3.48
CA TYR A 33 -9.39 9.45 2.90
C TYR A 33 -9.03 10.77 2.22
N ASN A 34 -7.81 11.27 2.46
CA ASN A 34 -7.36 12.58 2.04
C ASN A 34 -5.83 12.63 1.98
N ILE A 35 -5.29 13.78 1.60
CA ILE A 35 -3.84 13.98 1.41
C ILE A 35 -3.11 13.99 2.76
N GLU A 36 -3.74 14.51 3.81
CA GLU A 36 -3.18 14.55 5.16
C GLU A 36 -2.90 13.14 5.69
N HIS A 37 -3.83 12.19 5.47
CA HIS A 37 -3.61 10.79 5.80
C HIS A 37 -2.47 10.17 4.97
N ILE A 38 -2.43 10.43 3.66
CA ILE A 38 -1.36 9.93 2.79
C ILE A 38 0.01 10.38 3.31
N LEU A 39 0.20 11.69 3.49
CA LEU A 39 1.47 12.25 3.94
C LEU A 39 1.81 11.80 5.36
N GLY A 40 0.82 11.76 6.25
CA GLY A 40 1.00 11.31 7.63
C GLY A 40 1.43 9.85 7.72
N PHE A 41 0.83 8.95 6.92
CA PHE A 41 1.16 7.53 6.93
C PHE A 41 2.53 7.24 6.31
N VAL A 42 2.88 7.91 5.20
CA VAL A 42 4.23 7.82 4.63
C VAL A 42 5.25 8.29 5.66
N LYS A 43 5.00 9.43 6.31
CA LYS A 43 5.92 9.96 7.32
C LYS A 43 6.02 9.05 8.54
N ALA A 44 4.92 8.44 8.98
CA ALA A 44 4.91 7.50 10.09
C ALA A 44 5.74 6.25 9.77
N ALA A 45 5.63 5.71 8.55
CA ALA A 45 6.45 4.58 8.10
C ALA A 45 7.95 4.91 8.11
N GLU A 46 8.33 6.11 7.65
CA GLU A 46 9.71 6.59 7.69
C GLU A 46 10.25 6.73 9.12
N VAL A 47 9.48 7.35 10.02
CA VAL A 47 9.93 7.62 11.40
C VAL A 47 10.00 6.33 12.22
N ALA A 48 9.03 5.43 12.04
CA ALA A 48 8.99 4.17 12.77
C ALA A 48 9.86 3.08 12.14
N GLU A 49 10.42 3.33 10.95
CA GLU A 49 11.13 2.33 10.12
C GLU A 49 10.33 1.02 9.98
N SER A 50 9.00 1.16 9.90
CA SER A 50 8.05 0.05 9.93
C SER A 50 7.30 -0.07 8.60
N PRO A 51 7.03 -1.29 8.10
CA PRO A 51 6.16 -1.47 6.95
C PRO A 51 4.72 -1.03 7.27
N ILE A 52 4.00 -0.55 6.26
CA ILE A 52 2.59 -0.16 6.36
C ILE A 52 1.83 -0.47 5.07
N ILE A 53 0.55 -0.81 5.22
CA ILE A 53 -0.43 -0.89 4.14
C ILE A 53 -1.29 0.36 4.21
N ILE A 54 -1.29 1.19 3.16
CA ILE A 54 -2.21 2.32 3.02
C ILE A 54 -3.42 1.83 2.22
N GLN A 55 -4.59 1.89 2.86
CA GLN A 55 -5.83 1.36 2.33
C GLN A 55 -6.74 2.48 1.83
N PHE A 56 -7.42 2.23 0.71
CA PHE A 56 -8.49 3.08 0.22
C PHE A 56 -9.74 2.23 -0.04
N PHE A 57 -10.91 2.76 0.31
CA PHE A 57 -12.16 2.23 -0.21
C PHE A 57 -12.30 2.55 -1.71
N PRO A 58 -13.15 1.81 -2.46
CA PRO A 58 -13.51 2.15 -3.84
C PRO A 58 -14.00 3.60 -4.01
N TRP A 59 -14.56 4.17 -2.94
CA TRP A 59 -14.89 5.59 -2.85
C TRP A 59 -13.76 6.51 -3.32
N ALA A 60 -12.49 6.22 -3.00
CA ALA A 60 -11.38 7.07 -3.41
C ALA A 60 -11.25 7.17 -4.94
N VAL A 61 -11.61 6.10 -5.66
CA VAL A 61 -11.68 6.08 -7.12
C VAL A 61 -12.90 6.86 -7.60
N THR A 62 -14.09 6.56 -7.08
CA THR A 62 -15.35 7.17 -7.58
C THR A 62 -15.48 8.65 -7.23
N TYR A 63 -14.95 9.09 -6.09
CA TYR A 63 -14.97 10.49 -5.65
C TYR A 63 -13.98 11.37 -6.42
N SER A 64 -12.76 10.85 -6.64
CA SER A 64 -11.64 11.66 -7.13
C SER A 64 -11.14 11.26 -8.53
N SER A 65 -11.87 10.38 -9.22
CA SER A 65 -11.43 9.73 -10.45
C SER A 65 -10.03 9.12 -10.31
N GLY A 66 -9.74 8.54 -9.13
CA GLY A 66 -8.45 7.94 -8.76
C GLY A 66 -7.33 8.92 -8.41
N LEU A 67 -7.60 10.22 -8.26
CA LEU A 67 -6.57 11.21 -7.91
C LEU A 67 -5.92 10.89 -6.56
N LEU A 68 -6.70 10.54 -5.53
CA LEU A 68 -6.16 10.17 -4.22
C LEU A 68 -5.20 8.97 -4.29
N VAL A 69 -5.52 7.96 -5.10
CA VAL A 69 -4.67 6.77 -5.29
C VAL A 69 -3.37 7.15 -5.99
N ARG A 70 -3.43 7.97 -7.04
CA ARG A 70 -2.23 8.47 -7.75
C ARG A 70 -1.35 9.34 -6.85
N THR A 71 -1.95 10.22 -6.06
CA THR A 71 -1.21 11.04 -5.09
C THR A 71 -0.53 10.17 -4.03
N ALA A 72 -1.18 9.12 -3.56
CA ALA A 72 -0.57 8.17 -2.63
C ALA A 72 0.62 7.43 -3.27
N ALA A 73 0.45 6.94 -4.51
CA ALA A 73 1.54 6.28 -5.24
C ALA A 73 2.74 7.22 -5.46
N ASP A 74 2.49 8.48 -5.80
CA ASP A 74 3.54 9.49 -5.98
C ASP A 74 4.29 9.75 -4.67
N ALA A 75 3.57 10.03 -3.57
CA ALA A 75 4.15 10.25 -2.25
C ALA A 75 4.99 9.05 -1.78
N ILE A 76 4.49 7.82 -2.00
CA ILE A 76 5.22 6.59 -1.68
C ILE A 76 6.51 6.50 -2.51
N SER A 77 6.46 6.79 -3.81
CA SER A 77 7.63 6.64 -4.71
C SER A 77 8.83 7.51 -4.31
N GLN A 78 8.54 8.67 -3.69
CA GLN A 78 9.52 9.63 -3.22
C GLN A 78 10.11 9.26 -1.86
N SER A 79 9.45 8.37 -1.10
CA SER A 79 9.90 7.94 0.22
C SER A 79 11.09 6.96 0.13
N PRO A 80 12.07 7.03 1.05
CA PRO A 80 13.08 5.98 1.20
C PRO A 80 12.46 4.63 1.57
N MET A 81 11.27 4.61 2.19
CA MET A 81 10.53 3.40 2.57
C MET A 81 9.64 2.83 1.46
N ARG A 82 9.74 3.31 0.21
CA ARG A 82 8.85 2.95 -0.92
C ARG A 82 8.67 1.45 -1.22
N ASP A 83 9.60 0.61 -0.79
CA ASP A 83 9.52 -0.85 -0.97
C ASP A 83 8.84 -1.57 0.20
N HIS A 84 8.52 -0.82 1.26
CA HIS A 84 7.85 -1.26 2.48
C HIS A 84 6.51 -0.54 2.74
N ILE A 85 6.03 0.25 1.78
CA ILE A 85 4.71 0.87 1.80
C ILE A 85 3.92 0.32 0.61
N VAL A 86 2.73 -0.24 0.86
CA VAL A 86 1.89 -0.82 -0.19
C VAL A 86 0.50 -0.18 -0.20
N LEU A 87 -0.08 -0.05 -1.41
CA LEU A 87 -1.45 0.38 -1.60
C LEU A 87 -2.39 -0.83 -1.65
N HIS A 88 -3.54 -0.72 -1.02
CA HIS A 88 -4.58 -1.75 -1.00
C HIS A 88 -5.97 -1.14 -1.21
N VAL A 89 -6.79 -1.79 -2.04
CA VAL A 89 -8.21 -1.45 -2.17
C VAL A 89 -8.99 -2.29 -1.16
N ASP A 90 -9.51 -1.65 -0.13
CA ASP A 90 -10.24 -2.30 0.95
C ASP A 90 -11.74 -2.39 0.61
N HIS A 91 -12.34 -3.53 0.91
CA HIS A 91 -13.78 -3.78 0.73
C HIS A 91 -14.36 -3.42 -0.65
N ALA A 92 -13.59 -3.62 -1.74
CA ALA A 92 -14.16 -3.60 -3.08
C ALA A 92 -15.14 -4.76 -3.27
N ARG A 93 -16.43 -4.43 -3.41
CA ARG A 93 -17.51 -5.41 -3.62
C ARG A 93 -18.06 -5.41 -5.04
N ASP A 94 -17.61 -4.46 -5.87
CA ASP A 94 -17.93 -4.36 -7.28
C ASP A 94 -16.70 -4.78 -8.09
N TYR A 95 -16.90 -5.66 -9.06
CA TYR A 95 -15.82 -6.18 -9.90
C TYR A 95 -15.15 -5.07 -10.72
N ASP A 96 -15.92 -4.06 -11.14
CA ASP A 96 -15.40 -2.94 -11.93
C ASP A 96 -14.50 -1.99 -11.11
N LEU A 97 -14.43 -2.19 -9.79
CA LEU A 97 -13.65 -1.40 -8.84
C LEU A 97 -12.51 -2.19 -8.16
N ILE A 98 -12.17 -3.38 -8.69
CA ILE A 98 -11.04 -4.24 -8.28
C ILE A 98 -9.91 -4.13 -9.31
#